data_AF-A0A349SFX4-F1
#
_entry.id   AF-A0A349SFX4-F1
#
_cell.length_a   1.000
_cell.length_b   1.000
_cell.length_c   1.000
_cell.angle_alpha   90.00
_cell.angle_beta   90.00
_cell.angle_gamma   90.00
#
_symmetry.space_group_name_H-M   'P 1'
#
loop_
_entity.id
_entity.type
_entity.pdbx_description
1 polymer ?
#
loop_
_entity_poly.entity_id
_entity_poly.type
_entity_poly.pdbx_seq_one_letter_code
_entity_poly.pdbx_strand_id
1 'polypeptide(L)'
;MKLATFQTDNRHSYGAVTTSGVIDIGQLPETPSTLHAALIELNTEQLAALVESRSPDYALDDITYAPPVTDPEKIICIGVNYVNRNEEYDDTALPPYPSVFLRTPGSLVGHLQPIVRPPESKQFDYE
;
A
#
# COMPACT_ATOMS: atom_id res chain seq x y z
N MET A 1 -10.64 9.85 1.19
CA MET A 1 -9.46 9.91 2.07
C MET A 1 -8.36 9.02 1.52
N LYS A 2 -7.08 9.37 1.72
CA LYS A 2 -5.93 8.50 1.40
C LYS A 2 -5.26 8.08 2.70
N LEU A 3 -4.87 6.82 2.82
CA LEU A 3 -4.20 6.27 4.00
C LEU A 3 -2.82 5.75 3.60
N ALA A 4 -1.85 5.89 4.49
CA ALA A 4 -0.51 5.33 4.32
C ALA A 4 0.00 4.76 5.64
N THR A 5 0.84 3.73 5.54
CA THR A 5 1.71 3.29 6.63
C THR A 5 3.09 3.87 6.37
N PHE A 6 3.72 4.38 7.42
CA PHE A 6 4.97 5.11 7.33
C PHE A 6 5.81 4.91 8.58
N GLN A 7 7.06 5.35 8.50
CA GLN A 7 8.02 5.36 9.57
C GLN A 7 8.59 6.77 9.71
N THR A 8 8.79 7.18 10.96
CA THR A 8 9.63 8.32 11.34
C THR A 8 10.80 7.78 12.18
N ASP A 9 11.77 8.63 12.53
CA ASP A 9 13.00 8.22 13.24
C ASP A 9 12.77 7.30 14.44
N ASN A 10 11.63 7.46 15.13
CA ASN A 10 11.36 6.76 16.39
C ASN A 10 10.19 5.78 16.34
N ARG A 11 9.48 5.62 15.21
CA ARG A 11 8.25 4.80 15.18
C ARG A 11 7.76 4.43 13.79
N HIS A 12 7.10 3.27 13.75
CA HIS A 12 6.21 2.88 12.66
C HIS A 12 4.77 3.29 13.01
N SER A 13 4.04 3.83 12.05
CA SER A 13 2.64 4.18 12.22
C SER A 13 1.87 4.19 10.90
N TYR A 14 0.61 4.61 10.97
CA TYR A 14 -0.26 4.82 9.83
C TYR A 14 -1.13 6.05 10.04
N GLY A 15 -1.62 6.61 8.95
CA GLY A 15 -2.32 7.88 9.00
C GLY A 15 -2.94 8.32 7.69
N ALA A 16 -3.67 9.43 7.77
CA ALA A 16 -4.30 10.04 6.61
C ALA A 16 -3.33 10.97 5.88
N VAL A 17 -3.18 10.76 4.56
CA VAL A 17 -2.34 11.58 3.69
C VAL A 17 -3.13 12.77 3.17
N THR A 18 -2.60 13.97 3.38
CA THR A 18 -3.12 15.24 2.87
C THR A 18 -2.14 15.85 1.86
N THR A 19 -2.48 17.01 1.28
CA THR A 19 -1.56 17.75 0.39
C THR A 19 -0.37 18.36 1.13
N SER A 20 -0.46 18.56 2.45
CA SER A 20 0.55 19.25 3.26
C SER A 20 1.28 18.33 4.25
N GLY A 21 0.97 17.03 4.29
CA GLY A 21 1.58 16.10 5.24
C GLY A 21 0.69 14.92 5.59
N VAL A 22 1.06 14.18 6.64
CA VAL A 22 0.30 13.05 7.19
C VAL A 22 -0.20 13.35 8.59
N ILE A 23 -1.48 13.04 8.83
CA ILE A 23 -2.10 13.03 10.17
C ILE A 23 -1.93 11.62 10.74
N ASP A 24 -1.25 11.50 11.87
CA ASP A 24 -0.90 10.22 12.47
C ASP A 24 -2.06 9.65 13.29
N ILE A 25 -2.78 8.70 12.69
CA ILE A 25 -3.92 8.04 13.34
C ILE A 25 -3.41 7.08 14.42
N GLY A 26 -2.28 6.41 14.21
CA GLY A 26 -1.74 5.44 15.16
C GLY A 26 -1.22 6.03 16.48
N GLN A 27 -1.15 7.35 16.64
CA GLN A 27 -0.94 8.01 17.95
C GLN A 27 -2.23 8.32 18.69
N LEU A 28 -3.40 8.21 18.05
CA LEU A 28 -4.64 8.60 18.67
C LEU A 28 -5.05 7.57 19.73
N PRO A 29 -5.73 8.01 20.81
CA PRO A 29 -6.25 7.09 21.80
C PRO A 29 -7.21 6.07 21.17
N GLU A 30 -7.15 4.83 21.66
CA GLU A 30 -8.09 3.76 21.29
C GLU A 30 -8.08 3.35 19.81
N THR A 31 -7.07 3.75 19.04
CA THR A 31 -6.88 3.26 17.67
C THR A 31 -6.04 1.98 17.63
N PRO A 32 -6.34 1.02 16.73
CA PRO A 32 -5.52 -0.16 16.55
C PRO A 32 -4.08 0.16 16.14
N SER A 33 -3.16 -0.76 16.40
CA SER A 33 -1.71 -0.53 16.20
C SER A 33 -1.25 -0.60 14.75
N THR A 34 -2.06 -1.14 13.82
CA THR A 34 -1.74 -1.25 12.39
C THR A 34 -2.88 -0.71 11.53
N LEU A 35 -2.56 -0.26 10.31
CA LEU A 35 -3.58 0.13 9.34
C LEU A 35 -4.52 -1.04 9.01
N HIS A 36 -4.00 -2.26 8.96
CA HIS A 36 -4.79 -3.46 8.69
C HIS A 36 -5.85 -3.69 9.77
N ALA A 37 -5.47 -3.67 11.04
CA ALA A 37 -6.40 -3.80 12.15
C ALA A 37 -7.40 -2.63 12.18
N ALA A 38 -6.93 -1.40 11.90
CA ALA A 38 -7.81 -0.24 11.79
C ALA A 38 -8.85 -0.37 10.69
N LEU A 39 -8.54 -0.96 9.55
CA LEU A 39 -9.51 -1.20 8.47
C LEU A 39 -10.53 -2.31 8.78
N ILE A 40 -10.20 -3.21 9.72
CA ILE A 40 -11.10 -4.28 10.17
C ILE A 40 -12.01 -3.76 11.28
N GLU A 41 -11.43 -3.08 12.28
CA GLU A 41 -12.12 -2.64 13.50
C GLU A 41 -12.88 -1.33 13.30
N LEU A 42 -12.39 -0.47 12.38
CA LEU A 42 -12.98 0.82 12.06
C LEU A 42 -13.44 0.83 10.60
N ASN A 43 -14.61 1.40 10.34
CA ASN A 43 -15.04 1.67 8.98
C ASN A 43 -14.38 2.96 8.44
N THR A 44 -14.54 3.20 7.13
CA THR A 44 -13.93 4.37 6.46
C THR A 44 -14.44 5.71 6.98
N GLU A 45 -15.68 5.78 7.47
CA GLU A 45 -16.28 7.00 8.03
C GLU A 45 -15.67 7.31 9.40
N GLN A 46 -15.48 6.31 10.26
CA GLN A 46 -14.83 6.45 11.56
C GLN A 46 -13.37 6.90 11.40
N LEU A 47 -12.62 6.31 10.45
CA LEU A 47 -11.27 6.75 10.13
C LEU A 47 -11.25 8.21 9.61
N ALA A 48 -12.23 8.61 8.82
CA ALA A 48 -12.34 9.98 8.33
C ALA A 48 -12.64 10.98 9.45
N ALA A 49 -13.53 10.61 10.39
CA ALA A 49 -13.86 11.43 11.54
C ALA A 49 -12.67 11.65 12.48
N LEU A 50 -11.79 10.65 12.65
CA LEU A 50 -10.58 10.78 13.47
C LEU A 50 -9.62 11.86 12.99
N VAL A 51 -9.64 12.17 11.68
CA VAL A 51 -8.74 13.14 11.05
C VAL A 51 -9.44 14.43 10.66
N GLU A 52 -10.75 14.54 10.89
CA GLU A 52 -11.52 15.73 10.58
C GLU A 52 -10.99 16.93 11.39
N SER A 53 -10.77 18.05 10.70
CA SER A 53 -10.26 19.30 11.29
C SER A 53 -8.88 19.21 11.95
N ARG A 54 -8.11 18.13 11.74
CA ARG A 54 -6.73 18.02 12.21
C ARG A 54 -5.74 18.55 11.16
N SER A 55 -4.66 19.15 11.65
CA SER A 55 -3.49 19.45 10.84
C SER A 55 -2.55 18.25 10.78
N PRO A 56 -1.75 18.09 9.71
CA PRO A 56 -0.71 17.07 9.66
C PRO A 56 0.27 17.15 10.83
N ASP A 57 0.69 15.99 11.32
CA ASP A 57 1.71 15.84 12.35
C ASP A 57 3.12 15.81 11.74
N TYR A 58 3.25 15.33 10.51
CA TYR A 58 4.52 15.21 9.78
C TYR A 58 4.40 15.74 8.35
N ALA A 59 5.44 16.40 7.83
CA ALA A 59 5.53 16.67 6.39
C ALA A 59 5.77 15.36 5.62
N LEU A 60 5.44 15.35 4.33
CA LEU A 60 5.63 14.15 3.49
C LEU A 60 7.11 13.78 3.33
N ASP A 61 8.01 14.77 3.37
CA ASP A 61 9.45 14.57 3.24
C ASP A 61 10.12 14.11 4.56
N ASP A 62 9.40 14.18 5.69
CA ASP A 62 9.88 13.76 7.01
C ASP A 62 9.49 12.31 7.35
N ILE A 63 8.83 11.61 6.42
CA ILE A 63 8.39 10.23 6.61
C ILE A 63 9.02 9.30 5.58
N THR A 64 9.24 8.05 5.99
CA THR A 64 9.58 6.96 5.09
C THR A 64 8.36 6.08 4.89
N TYR A 65 7.86 5.95 3.67
CA TYR A 65 6.70 5.09 3.40
C TYR A 65 7.04 3.62 3.62
N ALA A 66 6.09 2.88 4.17
CA ALA A 66 6.06 1.43 4.26
C ALA A 66 4.95 0.87 3.34
N PRO A 67 4.92 -0.45 3.07
CA PRO A 67 3.73 -1.07 2.49
C PRO A 67 2.49 -0.69 3.31
N PRO A 68 1.36 -0.28 2.68
CA PRO A 68 0.18 0.16 3.42
C PRO A 68 -0.33 -0.90 4.41
N VAL A 69 -0.35 -2.16 4.02
CA VAL A 69 -0.66 -3.29 4.89
C VAL A 69 0.63 -4.05 5.16
N THR A 70 1.09 -4.04 6.41
CA THR A 70 2.37 -4.64 6.83
C THR A 70 2.26 -6.11 7.24
N ASP A 71 1.04 -6.55 7.56
CA ASP A 71 0.69 -7.87 8.06
C ASP A 71 -0.42 -8.54 7.21
N PRO A 72 -0.33 -8.56 5.86
CA PRO A 72 -1.36 -9.20 5.05
C PRO A 72 -1.30 -10.72 5.19
N GLU A 73 -2.45 -11.37 5.33
CA GLU A 73 -2.51 -12.84 5.36
C GLU A 73 -2.19 -13.44 3.99
N LYS A 74 -2.71 -12.82 2.92
CA LYS A 74 -2.54 -13.27 1.52
C LYS A 74 -2.42 -12.07 0.59
N ILE A 75 -1.52 -12.15 -0.39
CA ILE A 75 -1.46 -11.21 -1.52
C ILE A 75 -1.74 -12.02 -2.78
N ILE A 76 -2.94 -11.81 -3.34
CA ILE A 76 -3.45 -12.53 -4.50
C ILE A 76 -3.31 -11.60 -5.72
N CYS A 77 -2.45 -11.98 -6.65
CA CYS A 77 -2.20 -11.23 -7.87
C CYS A 77 -3.03 -11.79 -9.02
N ILE A 78 -3.54 -10.89 -9.85
CA ILE A 78 -4.20 -11.21 -11.11
C ILE A 78 -3.18 -11.01 -12.22
N GLY A 79 -3.06 -11.98 -13.12
CA GLY A 79 -2.26 -11.83 -14.34
C GLY A 79 -2.94 -10.88 -15.33
N VAL A 80 -3.13 -11.36 -16.56
CA VAL A 80 -3.74 -10.57 -17.64
C VAL A 80 -5.15 -10.07 -17.26
N ASN A 81 -5.32 -8.74 -17.09
CA ASN A 81 -6.62 -8.14 -16.75
C ASN A 81 -6.89 -6.77 -17.42
N TYR A 82 -6.14 -6.42 -18.46
CA TYR A 82 -6.40 -5.22 -19.29
C TYR A 82 -6.90 -5.65 -20.67
N VAL A 83 -8.06 -5.13 -21.08
CA VAL A 83 -8.75 -5.54 -22.33
C VAL A 83 -7.98 -5.14 -23.59
N ASN A 84 -7.33 -3.97 -23.58
CA ASN A 84 -6.54 -3.45 -24.70
C ASN A 84 -5.05 -3.63 -24.42
N ARG A 85 -4.58 -4.87 -24.40
CA ARG A 85 -3.13 -5.13 -24.41
C ARG A 85 -2.57 -4.77 -25.78
N ASN A 86 -1.71 -3.77 -25.85
CA ASN A 86 -0.94 -3.41 -27.04
C ASN A 86 -0.21 -4.63 -27.60
N GLU A 87 -0.16 -4.76 -28.94
CA GLU A 87 0.73 -5.48 -29.90
C GLU A 87 1.55 -6.75 -29.52
N GLU A 88 1.69 -7.09 -28.24
CA GLU A 88 2.63 -8.08 -27.68
C GLU A 88 1.98 -9.46 -27.45
N TYR A 89 0.66 -9.55 -27.52
CA TYR A 89 -0.09 -10.79 -27.38
C TYR A 89 -1.01 -10.98 -28.60
N ASP A 90 -0.65 -11.92 -29.48
CA ASP A 90 -1.44 -12.35 -30.65
C ASP A 90 -2.74 -13.11 -30.26
N ASP A 91 -3.09 -13.16 -28.97
CA ASP A 91 -4.19 -13.96 -28.46
C ASP A 91 -5.43 -13.08 -28.18
N THR A 92 -6.38 -13.13 -29.11
CA THR A 92 -7.63 -12.37 -29.04
C THR A 92 -8.69 -12.98 -28.12
N ALA A 93 -8.46 -14.18 -27.58
CA ALA A 93 -9.43 -14.86 -26.73
C ALA A 93 -9.27 -14.44 -25.27
N LEU A 94 -10.25 -13.71 -24.74
CA LEU A 94 -10.31 -13.42 -23.30
C LEU A 94 -10.44 -14.74 -22.52
N PRO A 95 -9.55 -15.03 -21.56
CA PRO A 95 -9.64 -16.27 -20.78
C PRO A 95 -10.96 -16.29 -19.97
N PRO A 96 -11.64 -17.45 -19.86
CA PRO A 96 -12.93 -17.55 -19.16
C PRO A 96 -12.81 -17.37 -17.64
N TYR A 97 -11.59 -17.42 -17.10
CA TYR A 97 -11.27 -17.26 -15.69
C TYR A 97 -10.02 -16.39 -15.52
N PRO A 98 -9.89 -15.64 -14.42
CA PRO A 98 -8.67 -14.88 -14.15
C PRO A 98 -7.48 -15.81 -13.90
N SER A 99 -6.32 -15.43 -14.42
CA SER A 99 -5.04 -16.03 -14.02
C SER A 99 -4.67 -15.51 -12.64
N VAL A 100 -4.42 -16.40 -11.68
CA VAL A 100 -4.18 -16.06 -10.27
C VAL A 100 -2.87 -16.65 -9.80
N PHE A 101 -2.06 -15.84 -9.14
CA PHE A 101 -0.82 -16.27 -8.48
C PHE A 101 -0.62 -15.53 -7.15
N LEU A 102 0.36 -15.97 -6.35
CA LEU A 102 0.62 -15.42 -5.02
C LEU A 102 1.92 -14.60 -5.01
N ARG A 103 1.91 -13.54 -4.22
CA ARG A 103 3.11 -12.85 -3.74
C ARG A 103 3.23 -12.99 -2.23
N THR A 104 4.46 -12.95 -1.72
CA THR A 104 4.72 -12.94 -0.28
C THR A 104 4.83 -11.50 0.22
N PRO A 105 4.52 -11.22 1.50
CA PRO A 105 4.60 -9.87 2.06
C PRO A 105 6.01 -9.24 1.89
N GLY A 106 7.07 -10.05 2.06
CA GLY A 106 8.46 -9.61 1.89
C GLY A 106 8.86 -9.24 0.45
N SER A 107 7.97 -9.43 -0.53
CA SER A 107 8.22 -8.98 -1.91
C SER A 107 7.83 -7.52 -2.15
N LEU A 108 7.20 -6.84 -1.18
CA LEU A 108 6.78 -5.45 -1.30
C LEU A 108 7.77 -4.52 -0.59
N VAL A 109 7.96 -3.34 -1.16
CA VAL A 109 8.66 -2.22 -0.52
C VAL A 109 7.70 -1.04 -0.38
N GLY A 110 8.03 -0.10 0.49
CA GLY A 110 7.27 1.14 0.62
C GLY A 110 7.38 2.03 -0.62
N HIS A 111 6.49 3.01 -0.73
CA HIS A 111 6.56 4.00 -1.80
C HIS A 111 7.91 4.76 -1.77
N LEU A 112 8.49 5.00 -2.95
CA LEU A 112 9.82 5.63 -3.14
C LEU A 112 10.99 4.87 -2.51
N GLN A 113 10.79 3.64 -2.03
CA GLN A 113 11.86 2.80 -1.52
C GLN A 113 12.53 2.02 -2.65
N PRO A 114 13.85 1.79 -2.57
CA PRO A 114 14.57 1.02 -3.58
C PRO A 114 14.11 -0.44 -3.59
N ILE A 115 14.08 -1.04 -4.78
CA ILE A 115 13.90 -2.49 -4.94
C ILE A 115 15.26 -3.12 -5.24
N VAL A 116 15.57 -4.21 -4.55
CA VAL A 116 16.78 -4.99 -4.82
C VAL A 116 16.56 -5.79 -6.10
N ARG A 117 17.35 -5.50 -7.13
CA ARG A 117 17.43 -6.35 -8.33
C ARG A 117 18.39 -7.52 -8.05
N PRO A 118 17.93 -8.78 -8.07
CA PRO A 118 18.81 -9.92 -7.90
C PRO A 118 19.84 -10.00 -9.05
N PRO A 119 21.12 -10.32 -8.78
CA PRO A 119 22.15 -10.42 -9.81
C PRO A 119 21.85 -11.53 -10.83
N GLU A 120 21.07 -12.54 -10.46
CA GLU A 120 20.61 -13.62 -11.33
C GLU A 120 19.55 -13.15 -12.36
N SER A 121 18.90 -12.01 -12.14
CA SER A 121 17.87 -11.50 -13.03
C SER A 121 18.45 -10.70 -14.19
N LYS A 122 18.44 -11.31 -15.38
CA LYS A 122 18.79 -10.66 -16.65
C LYS A 122 17.64 -9.83 -17.23
N GLN A 123 16.39 -10.17 -16.87
CA GLN A 123 15.16 -9.53 -17.33
C GLN A 123 14.35 -9.10 -16.09
N PHE A 124 14.70 -7.94 -15.55
CA PHE A 124 13.96 -7.34 -14.44
C PHE A 124 12.94 -6.36 -15.03
N ASP A 125 11.67 -6.60 -14.74
CA ASP A 125 10.55 -5.98 -15.46
C ASP A 125 9.54 -5.35 -14.48
N TYR A 126 8.61 -4.55 -15.02
CA TYR A 126 7.62 -3.80 -14.25
C TYR A 126 6.18 -4.11 -14.68
N GLU A 127 5.28 -4.04 -13.70
CA GLU A 127 3.81 -4.06 -13.89
C GLU A 127 3.16 -3.06 -12.93
#